data_AF-A0A7G2SCM0-F1
#
_entry.id   AF-A0A7G2SCM0-F1
#
_cell.length_a   1.000
_cell.length_b   1.000
_cell.length_c   1.000
_cell.angle_alpha   90.00
_cell.angle_beta   90.00
_cell.angle_gamma   90.00
#
_symmetry.space_group_name_H-M   'P 1'
#
loop_
_entity.id
_entity.type
_entity.pdbx_description
1 polymer ?
#
loop_
_entity_poly.entity_id
_entity_poly.type
_entity_poly.pdbx_seq_one_letter_code
_entity_poly.pdbx_strand_id
1 'polypeptide(L)'
;MKKNIDSWTIKDRFIFGGLYALTGGILGWAIALFVAKYISSEWKPEIIIVLTVLFLFGLGFLFPQLSRKTFSVIRRLFLFLS
;
A
#
# COMPACT_ATOMS: atom_id res chain seq x y z
N MET A 1 12.99 21.33 3.71
CA MET A 1 14.11 20.46 3.27
C MET A 1 13.58 19.11 2.85
N LYS A 2 13.67 18.74 1.57
CA LYS A 2 13.23 17.43 1.08
C LYS A 2 14.35 16.44 1.39
N LYS A 3 14.28 15.69 2.50
CA LYS A 3 15.27 14.64 2.79
C LYS A 3 15.30 13.66 1.62
N ASN A 4 16.51 13.40 1.11
CA ASN A 4 16.70 12.44 0.02
C ASN A 4 16.40 11.04 0.56
N ILE A 5 15.67 10.21 -0.19
CA ILE A 5 15.25 8.87 0.29
C ILE A 5 16.45 7.98 0.59
N ASP A 6 17.56 8.24 -0.09
CA ASP A 6 18.82 7.53 0.11
C ASP A 6 19.44 7.80 1.49
N SER A 7 19.02 8.88 2.16
CA SER A 7 19.43 9.21 3.53
C SER A 7 18.45 8.69 4.60
N TRP A 8 17.48 7.85 4.25
CA TRP A 8 16.50 7.33 5.20
C TRP A 8 17.10 6.23 6.06
N THR A 9 16.96 6.39 7.37
CA THR A 9 17.33 5.36 8.33
C THR A 9 16.35 4.19 8.28
N ILE A 10 16.74 3.05 8.86
CA ILE A 10 15.86 1.88 9.00
C ILE A 10 14.55 2.25 9.71
N LYS A 11 14.61 3.15 10.69
CA LYS A 11 13.42 3.66 11.41
C LYS A 11 12.48 4.43 10.47
N ASP A 12 13.01 5.29 9.61
CA ASP A 12 12.21 6.04 8.63
C ASP A 12 11.51 5.11 7.64
N ARG A 13 12.23 4.08 7.16
CA ARG A 13 11.68 3.05 6.27
C ARG A 13 10.59 2.23 6.95
N PHE A 14 10.76 1.90 8.23
CA PHE A 14 9.76 1.17 9.02
C PHE A 14 8.48 1.97 9.21
N ILE A 15 8.59 3.25 9.58
CA ILE A 15 7.44 4.16 9.71
C ILE A 15 6.72 4.29 8.37
N PHE A 16 7.48 4.49 7.28
CA PHE A 16 6.89 4.62 5.96
C PHE A 16 6.21 3.33 5.49
N GLY A 17 6.84 2.18 5.71
CA GLY A 17 6.25 0.86 5.47
C GLY A 17 4.96 0.68 6.27
N GLY A 18 4.93 1.07 7.54
CA GLY A 18 3.74 1.02 8.40
C GLY A 18 2.59 1.87 7.86
N LEU A 19 2.87 3.09 7.40
CA LEU A 19 1.87 3.93 6.73
C LEU A 19 1.34 3.28 5.44
N TYR A 20 2.22 2.62 4.68
CA TYR A 20 1.85 1.89 3.47
C TYR A 20 1.01 0.63 3.78
N ALA A 21 1.26 -0.01 4.92
CA ALA A 21 0.48 -1.14 5.42
C ALA A 21 -0.97 -0.74 5.71
N LEU A 22 -1.21 0.47 6.25
CA LEU A 22 -2.55 1.01 6.47
C LEU A 22 -3.33 1.15 5.15
N THR A 23 -2.69 1.69 4.11
CA THR A 23 -3.30 1.70 2.76
C THR A 23 -3.55 0.29 2.23
N GLY A 24 -2.70 -0.67 2.58
CA GLY A 24 -2.91 -2.08 2.25
C GLY A 24 -4.07 -2.72 2.99
N GLY A 25 -4.40 -2.26 4.19
CA GLY A 25 -5.61 -2.69 4.90
C GLY A 25 -6.87 -2.25 4.17
N ILE A 26 -6.95 -0.97 3.78
CA ILE A 26 -8.08 -0.41 3.03
C ILE A 26 -8.22 -1.11 1.67
N LEU A 27 -7.11 -1.23 0.93
CA LEU A 27 -7.11 -1.88 -0.37
C LEU A 27 -7.43 -3.38 -0.25
N GLY A 28 -6.84 -4.08 0.71
CA GLY A 28 -7.08 -5.49 0.97
C GLY A 28 -8.53 -5.76 1.33
N TRP A 29 -9.18 -4.86 2.08
CA TRP A 29 -10.61 -4.96 2.36
C TRP A 29 -11.46 -4.80 1.10
N ALA A 30 -11.15 -3.81 0.26
CA ALA A 30 -11.84 -3.63 -1.02
C ALA A 30 -11.67 -4.86 -1.95
N ILE A 31 -10.46 -5.43 -2.02
CA ILE A 31 -10.18 -6.65 -2.78
C ILE A 31 -10.94 -7.82 -2.19
N ALA A 32 -10.95 -8.00 -0.86
CA ALA A 32 -11.66 -9.09 -0.22
C ALA A 32 -13.17 -9.03 -0.47
N LEU A 33 -13.77 -7.83 -0.42
CA LEU A 33 -15.17 -7.63 -0.79
C LEU A 33 -15.43 -7.93 -2.28
N PHE A 34 -14.52 -7.51 -3.16
CA PHE A 34 -14.63 -7.80 -4.58
C PHE A 34 -14.54 -9.30 -4.86
N VAL A 35 -13.56 -9.98 -4.28
CA VAL A 35 -13.38 -11.43 -4.38
C VAL A 35 -14.64 -12.11 -3.86
N ALA A 36 -15.10 -11.81 -2.64
CA ALA A 36 -16.29 -12.42 -2.07
C ALA A 36 -17.56 -12.25 -2.92
N LYS A 37 -17.68 -11.13 -3.65
CA LYS A 37 -18.87 -10.82 -4.46
C LYS A 37 -18.81 -11.37 -5.88
N TYR A 38 -17.63 -11.38 -6.51
CA TYR A 38 -17.48 -11.65 -7.94
C TYR A 38 -16.67 -12.91 -8.26
N ILE A 39 -15.92 -13.43 -7.30
CA ILE A 39 -15.05 -14.57 -7.47
C ILE A 39 -15.47 -15.62 -6.45
N SER A 40 -15.98 -16.77 -6.92
CA SER A 40 -16.32 -17.90 -6.06
C SER A 40 -15.05 -18.57 -5.52
N SER A 41 -14.34 -17.86 -4.65
CA SER A 41 -13.04 -18.23 -4.09
C SER A 41 -13.23 -18.84 -2.70
N GLU A 42 -12.54 -19.95 -2.44
CA GLU A 42 -12.47 -20.57 -1.10
C GLU A 42 -11.57 -19.79 -0.13
N TRP A 43 -10.89 -18.74 -0.62
CA TRP A 43 -9.96 -17.97 0.17
C TRP A 43 -10.71 -17.13 1.18
N LYS A 44 -10.35 -17.32 2.46
CA LYS A 44 -10.91 -16.54 3.55
C LYS A 44 -10.54 -15.05 3.39
N PRO A 45 -11.49 -14.11 3.53
CA PRO A 45 -11.26 -12.67 3.38
C PRO A 45 -10.09 -12.14 4.21
N GLU A 46 -9.89 -12.67 5.41
CA GLU A 46 -8.83 -12.26 6.34
C GLU A 46 -7.44 -12.54 5.75
N ILE A 47 -7.29 -13.66 5.02
CA ILE A 47 -6.02 -14.03 4.38
C ILE A 47 -5.69 -13.01 3.29
N ILE A 48 -6.68 -12.64 2.47
CA ILE A 48 -6.51 -11.65 1.39
C ILE A 48 -6.06 -10.31 1.98
N ILE A 49 -6.71 -9.87 3.06
CA ILE A 49 -6.37 -8.62 3.74
C ILE A 49 -4.94 -8.67 4.29
N VAL A 50 -4.59 -9.72 5.04
CA VAL A 50 -3.25 -9.87 5.64
C VAL A 50 -2.16 -9.90 4.57
N LEU A 51 -2.37 -10.67 3.50
CA LEU A 51 -1.41 -10.72 2.39
C LEU A 51 -1.23 -9.35 1.73
N THR A 52 -2.32 -8.62 1.52
CA THR A 52 -2.28 -7.28 0.92
C THR A 52 -1.54 -6.27 1.82
N VAL A 53 -1.78 -6.32 3.13
CA VAL A 53 -1.09 -5.49 4.13
C VAL A 53 0.41 -5.80 4.15
N LEU A 54 0.79 -7.07 4.23
CA LEU A 54 2.19 -7.48 4.25
C LEU A 54 2.93 -7.10 2.97
N PHE A 55 2.28 -7.31 1.82
CA PHE A 55 2.84 -6.95 0.53
C PHE A 55 3.10 -5.46 0.40
N LEU A 56 2.14 -4.62 0.79
CA LEU A 56 2.29 -3.17 0.73
C LEU A 56 3.24 -2.63 1.79
N PHE A 57 3.28 -3.23 2.98
CA PHE A 57 4.31 -2.94 3.98
C PHE A 57 5.71 -3.20 3.40
N GLY A 58 5.92 -4.40 2.83
CA GLY A 58 7.18 -4.79 2.21
C GLY A 58 7.59 -3.85 1.08
N LEU A 59 6.65 -3.47 0.21
CA LEU A 59 6.91 -2.48 -0.84
C LEU A 59 7.29 -1.10 -0.29
N GLY A 60 6.57 -0.61 0.72
CA GLY A 60 6.91 0.66 1.37
C GLY A 60 8.27 0.64 2.05
N PHE A 61 8.61 -0.47 2.70
CA PHE A 61 9.86 -0.63 3.44
C PHE A 61 11.09 -0.79 2.52
N LEU A 62 11.00 -1.69 1.53
CA LEU A 62 12.11 -2.02 0.63
C LEU A 62 12.26 -1.01 -0.51
N PHE A 63 11.13 -0.53 -1.05
CA PHE A 63 11.09 0.32 -2.24
C PHE A 63 10.34 1.65 -2.02
N PRO A 64 10.73 2.47 -1.02
CA PRO A 64 10.04 3.73 -0.71
C PRO A 64 10.01 4.72 -1.88
N GLN A 65 10.98 4.64 -2.80
CA GLN A 65 11.03 5.47 -4.01
C GLN A 65 9.88 5.15 -4.99
N LEU A 66 9.57 3.87 -5.18
CA LEU A 66 8.46 3.41 -6.04
C LEU A 66 7.12 3.83 -5.44
N SER A 67 6.93 3.55 -4.15
CA SER A 67 5.72 3.92 -3.41
C SER A 67 5.39 5.42 -3.50
N ARG A 68 6.39 6.29 -3.40
CA ARG A 68 6.19 7.74 -3.52
C ARG A 68 5.79 8.16 -4.94
N LYS A 69 6.36 7.52 -5.97
CA LYS A 69 5.96 7.75 -7.37
C LYS A 69 4.50 7.35 -7.58
N THR A 70 4.10 6.19 -7.07
CA THR A 70 2.72 5.70 -7.14
C THR A 70 1.75 6.68 -6.47
N PHE A 71 2.05 7.15 -5.26
CA PHE A 71 1.23 8.18 -4.60
C PHE A 71 1.19 9.51 -5.37
N SER A 72 2.30 9.92 -5.97
CA SER A 72 2.35 11.11 -6.84
C SER A 72 1.42 10.96 -8.04
N VAL A 73 1.37 9.77 -8.65
CA VAL A 73 0.49 9.46 -9.78
C VAL A 73 -0.97 9.45 -9.34
N ILE A 74 -1.30 8.75 -8.24
CA ILE A 74 -2.66 8.70 -7.70
C ILE A 74 -3.15 10.12 -7.35
N ARG A 75 -2.31 10.92 -6.69
CA ARG A 75 -2.65 12.32 -6.36
C ARG A 75 -2.89 13.15 -7.60
N ARG A 76 -2.09 12.96 -8.67
CA ARG A 76 -2.29 13.67 -9.94
C ARG A 76 -3.60 13.25 -10.61
N LEU A 77 -3.92 11.97 -10.62
CA LEU A 77 -5.19 11.48 -11.16
C LEU A 77 -6.38 12.04 -10.39
N PHE A 78 -6.29 12.11 -9.06
CA PHE A 78 -7.35 12.67 -8.22
C PHE A 78 -7.57 14.17 -8.46
N LEU A 79 -6.48 14.95 -8.57
CA LEU A 79 -6.55 16.39 -8.87
C LEU A 79 -7.00 16.69 -10.31
N PHE A 80 -6.82 15.74 -11.24
CA PHE A 80 -7.27 15.90 -12.62
C PHE A 80 -8.76 15.57 -12.77
N LEU A 81 -9.33 14.77 -11.85
CA LEU A 81 -10.74 14.41 -11.82
C LEU A 81 -11.62 15.39 -11.01
N SER A 82 -11.02 16.32 -10.25
CA SER A 82 -11.74 17.36 -9.47
C SER A 82 -11.76 18.69 -10.21
#